data_AF-A0A963TFS2-F1
#
_entry.id   AF-A0A963TFS2-F1
#
_cell.length_a   1.000
_cell.length_b   1.000
_cell.length_c   1.000
_cell.angle_alpha   90.00
_cell.angle_beta   90.00
_cell.angle_gamma   90.00
#
_symmetry.space_group_name_H-M   'P 1'
#
loop_
_entity.id
_entity.type
_entity.pdbx_description
1 polymer ?
#
loop_
_entity_poly.entity_id
_entity_poly.type
_entity_poly.pdbx_seq_one_letter_code
_entity_poly.pdbx_strand_id
1 'polypeptide(L)'
;ILRRLAEVRKSGAEPTLGPDAKSQLSLRYVDGKPVEVTSIVLSTQHTSKRQTSKVIRKIVEPYIREVLPEGWLTRKTEWHVNPTGTFVIGGPDGDAGLTGRKIIVDTYG
;
A
#
# COMPACT_ATOMS: atom_id res chain seq x y z
N ILE A 1 -1.96 6.78 -0.32
CA ILE A 1 -1.02 5.81 0.31
C ILE A 1 0.26 5.67 -0.50
N LEU A 2 0.20 5.20 -1.76
CA LEU A 2 1.41 4.97 -2.57
C LEU A 2 2.32 6.20 -2.72
N ARG A 3 1.73 7.40 -2.92
CA ARG A 3 2.51 8.65 -2.97
C ARG A 3 3.32 8.88 -1.69
N ARG A 4 2.70 8.70 -0.52
CA ARG A 4 3.36 8.86 0.79
C ARG A 4 4.49 7.85 0.99
N LEU A 5 4.28 6.58 0.63
CA LEU A 5 5.33 5.56 0.69
C LEU A 5 6.50 5.87 -0.25
N ALA A 6 6.22 6.43 -1.43
CA ALA A 6 7.26 6.88 -2.35
C ALA A 6 8.07 8.06 -1.77
N GLU A 7 7.43 9.00 -1.07
CA GLU A 7 8.11 10.13 -0.42
C GLU A 7 9.09 9.65 0.65
N VAL A 8 8.64 8.81 1.60
CA VAL A 8 9.48 8.35 2.73
C VAL A 8 10.61 7.42 2.29
N ARG A 9 10.40 6.66 1.19
CA ARG A 9 11.46 5.90 0.54
C ARG A 9 12.50 6.85 -0.08
N LYS A 10 12.06 7.85 -0.86
CA LYS A 10 12.95 8.78 -1.56
C LYS A 10 13.70 9.73 -0.62
N SER A 11 13.13 10.05 0.54
CA SER A 11 13.81 10.83 1.57
C SER A 11 14.85 10.03 2.35
N GLY A 12 14.86 8.70 2.23
CA GLY A 12 15.72 7.81 3.01
C GLY A 12 15.20 7.51 4.43
N ALA A 13 14.00 7.97 4.79
CA ALA A 13 13.37 7.64 6.08
C ALA A 13 13.06 6.15 6.18
N GLU A 14 12.65 5.52 5.07
CA GLU A 14 12.42 4.08 4.97
C GLU A 14 13.31 3.45 3.90
N PRO A 15 14.61 3.26 4.18
CA PRO A 15 15.59 2.82 3.18
C PRO A 15 15.42 1.36 2.77
N THR A 16 14.62 0.58 3.50
CA THR A 16 14.36 -0.83 3.21
C THR A 16 13.16 -1.07 2.29
N LEU A 17 12.41 -0.02 1.93
CA LEU A 17 11.31 -0.11 0.98
C LEU A 17 11.83 0.01 -0.46
N GLY A 18 11.32 -0.86 -1.34
CA GLY A 18 11.59 -0.84 -2.78
C GLY A 18 10.64 0.08 -3.55
N PRO A 19 10.94 0.35 -4.84
CA PRO A 19 10.12 1.23 -5.68
C PRO A 19 8.78 0.65 -6.13
N ASP A 20 8.65 -0.68 -6.27
CA ASP A 20 7.41 -1.31 -6.73
C ASP A 20 6.42 -1.49 -5.59
N ALA A 21 5.20 -0.98 -5.76
CA ALA A 21 4.16 -1.06 -4.75
C ALA A 21 2.75 -0.97 -5.37
N LYS A 22 1.80 -1.66 -4.73
CA LYS A 22 0.38 -1.69 -5.08
C LYS A 22 -0.43 -1.53 -3.80
N SER A 23 -1.47 -0.70 -3.84
CA SER A 23 -2.41 -0.54 -2.73
C SER A 23 -3.84 -0.60 -3.23
N GLN A 24 -4.72 -1.18 -2.42
CA GLN A 24 -6.16 -1.20 -2.64
C GLN A 24 -6.88 -0.94 -1.31
N LEU A 25 -7.96 -0.18 -1.38
CA LEU A 25 -8.84 0.10 -0.25
C LEU A 25 -10.25 -0.37 -0.59
N SER A 26 -10.89 -1.06 0.34
CA SER A 26 -12.33 -1.32 0.31
C SER A 26 -13.00 -0.37 1.29
N LEU A 27 -14.05 0.33 0.85
CA LEU A 27 -14.76 1.33 1.64
C LEU A 27 -16.20 0.89 1.86
N ARG A 28 -16.73 1.11 3.06
CA ARG A 28 -18.17 1.00 3.31
C ARG A 28 -18.84 2.34 3.03
N TYR A 29 -19.97 2.28 2.33
CA TYR A 29 -20.80 3.43 2.03
C TYR A 29 -22.11 3.39 2.81
N VAL A 30 -22.57 4.57 3.25
CA VAL A 30 -23.90 4.80 3.82
C VAL A 30 -24.47 6.03 3.13
N ASP A 31 -25.67 5.92 2.57
CA ASP A 31 -26.36 7.02 1.88
C ASP A 31 -25.48 7.72 0.82
N GLY A 32 -24.75 6.94 0.04
CA GLY A 32 -23.87 7.43 -1.03
C GLY A 32 -22.57 8.07 -0.55
N LYS A 33 -22.27 8.06 0.76
CA LYS A 33 -21.02 8.62 1.32
C LYS A 33 -20.14 7.52 1.91
N PRO A 34 -18.81 7.55 1.68
CA PRO A 34 -17.90 6.62 2.35
C PRO A 34 -17.78 7.00 3.82
N VAL A 35 -17.85 5.99 4.69
CA VAL A 35 -17.84 6.21 6.15
C VAL A 35 -16.69 5.50 6.87
N GLU A 36 -16.14 4.43 6.30
CA GLU A 36 -14.98 3.73 6.88
C GLU A 36 -14.26 2.86 5.84
N VAL A 37 -13.02 2.49 6.15
CA VAL A 37 -12.24 1.50 5.41
C VAL A 37 -12.49 0.11 6.00
N THR A 38 -13.04 -0.79 5.19
CA THR A 38 -13.29 -2.18 5.60
C THR A 38 -12.06 -3.04 5.46
N SER A 39 -11.29 -2.88 4.37
CA SER A 39 -10.03 -3.61 4.19
C SER A 39 -8.98 -2.79 3.46
N ILE A 40 -7.72 -3.08 3.79
CA ILE A 40 -6.53 -2.52 3.14
C ILE A 40 -5.70 -3.68 2.62
N VAL A 41 -5.39 -3.64 1.34
CA VAL A 41 -4.37 -4.50 0.74
C VAL A 41 -3.20 -3.63 0.33
N LEU A 42 -2.01 -3.92 0.86
CA LEU A 42 -0.76 -3.29 0.43
C LEU A 42 0.23 -4.38 0.07
N SER A 43 0.78 -4.32 -1.12
CA SER A 43 1.98 -5.09 -1.48
C SER A 43 3.08 -4.10 -1.82
N THR A 44 4.16 -4.10 -1.05
CA THR A 44 5.31 -3.21 -1.31
C THR A 44 6.59 -4.02 -1.36
N GLN A 45 7.40 -3.72 -2.37
CA GLN A 45 8.73 -4.26 -2.52
C GLN A 45 9.60 -3.84 -1.34
N HIS A 46 10.58 -4.67 -0.99
CA HIS A 46 11.52 -4.42 0.10
C HIS A 46 12.84 -5.17 -0.12
N THR A 47 13.86 -4.81 0.64
CA THR A 47 15.25 -5.23 0.34
C THR A 47 15.63 -6.62 0.84
N SER A 48 14.93 -7.16 1.85
CA SER A 48 15.33 -8.42 2.50
C SER A 48 14.21 -9.44 2.62
N LYS A 49 14.49 -10.69 2.23
CA LYS A 49 13.58 -11.84 2.42
C LYS A 49 13.22 -12.12 3.89
N ARG A 50 13.95 -11.54 4.85
CA ARG A 50 13.67 -11.67 6.29
C ARG A 50 12.59 -10.68 6.76
N GLN A 51 12.25 -9.66 5.96
CA GLN A 51 11.19 -8.71 6.29
C GLN A 51 9.82 -9.32 6.02
N THR A 52 9.30 -10.05 7.01
CA THR A 52 7.97 -10.66 6.92
C THR A 52 6.88 -9.61 6.76
N SER A 53 5.70 -10.03 6.30
CA SER A 53 4.48 -9.22 6.23
C SER A 53 4.19 -8.43 7.52
N LYS A 54 4.51 -9.01 8.70
CA LYS A 54 4.36 -8.35 10.00
C LYS A 54 5.37 -7.21 10.19
N VAL A 55 6.62 -7.39 9.75
CA VAL A 55 7.65 -6.34 9.77
C VAL A 55 7.28 -5.21 8.83
N ILE A 56 6.90 -5.54 7.59
CA ILE A 56 6.48 -4.54 6.60
C ILE A 56 5.25 -3.78 7.11
N ARG A 57 4.28 -4.45 7.73
CA ARG A 57 3.12 -3.79 8.34
C ARG A 57 3.53 -2.75 9.38
N LYS A 58 4.48 -3.07 10.27
CA LYS A 58 4.96 -2.13 11.28
C LYS A 58 5.59 -0.88 10.66
N ILE A 59 6.28 -1.03 9.54
CA ILE A 59 6.91 0.07 8.79
C ILE A 59 5.84 0.96 8.14
N VAL A 60 4.87 0.36 7.45
CA VAL A 60 3.94 1.10 6.57
C VAL A 60 2.68 1.61 7.26
N GLU A 61 2.23 0.96 8.33
CA GLU A 61 0.99 1.32 9.03
C GLU A 61 0.96 2.77 9.55
N PRO A 62 2.03 3.33 10.15
CA PRO A 62 2.06 4.73 10.56
C PRO A 62 1.77 5.70 9.39
N TYR A 63 2.40 5.49 8.23
CA TYR A 63 2.20 6.32 7.05
C TYR A 63 0.81 6.16 6.42
N ILE A 64 0.19 4.98 6.55
CA ILE A 64 -1.20 4.78 6.10
C ILE A 64 -2.16 5.56 7.01
N ARG A 65 -1.90 5.56 8.32
CA ARG A 65 -2.69 6.32 9.31
C ARG A 65 -2.56 7.83 9.11
N GLU A 66 -1.39 8.34 8.70
CA GLU A 66 -1.20 9.74 8.32
C GLU A 66 -2.05 10.17 7.12
N VAL A 67 -2.32 9.26 6.19
CA VAL A 67 -2.97 9.58 4.91
C VAL A 67 -4.48 9.48 4.98
N LEU A 68 -5.02 8.57 5.79
CA LEU A 68 -6.46 8.34 5.88
C LEU A 68 -7.10 9.32 6.88
N PRO A 69 -8.35 9.76 6.64
CA PRO A 69 -9.04 10.62 7.58
C PRO A 69 -9.16 9.98 8.97
N GLU A 70 -9.16 10.81 10.00
CA GLU A 70 -9.34 10.36 11.37
C GLU A 70 -10.65 9.57 11.51
N GLY A 71 -10.62 8.49 12.29
CA GLY A 71 -11.78 7.63 12.52
C GLY A 71 -12.10 6.63 11.40
N TRP A 72 -11.50 6.73 10.20
CA TRP A 72 -11.78 5.80 9.10
C TRP A 72 -11.21 4.40 9.30
N LEU A 73 -10.15 4.29 10.10
CA LEU A 73 -9.54 3.03 10.49
C LEU A 73 -10.09 2.59 11.84
N THR A 74 -10.77 1.45 11.85
CA THR A 74 -11.39 0.90 13.07
C THR A 74 -10.71 -0.41 13.48
N ARG A 75 -11.10 -0.97 14.63
CA ARG A 75 -10.66 -2.31 15.04
C ARG A 75 -11.15 -3.42 14.10
N LYS A 76 -12.18 -3.14 13.28
CA LYS A 76 -12.74 -4.07 12.30
C LYS A 76 -12.02 -4.03 10.96
N THR A 77 -11.20 -3.02 10.69
CA THR A 77 -10.48 -2.89 9.42
C THR A 77 -9.53 -4.08 9.25
N GLU A 78 -9.67 -4.79 8.14
CA GLU A 78 -8.81 -5.91 7.78
C GLU A 78 -7.53 -5.42 7.09
N TRP A 79 -6.39 -5.96 7.50
CA TRP A 79 -5.07 -5.56 6.99
C TRP A 79 -4.38 -6.73 6.30
N HIS A 80 -4.21 -6.60 4.98
CA HIS A 80 -3.47 -7.53 4.14
C HIS A 80 -2.20 -6.85 3.64
N VAL A 81 -1.16 -6.86 4.46
CA VAL A 81 0.15 -6.31 4.08
C VAL A 81 1.04 -7.43 3.58
N ASN A 82 1.51 -7.33 2.34
CA ASN A 82 2.27 -8.34 1.62
C ASN A 82 1.68 -9.76 1.83
N PRO A 83 0.39 -9.98 1.48
CA PRO A 83 -0.31 -11.22 1.82
C PRO A 83 0.26 -12.46 1.12
N THR A 84 0.94 -12.28 -0.01
CA THR A 84 1.64 -13.34 -0.76
C THR A 84 3.05 -13.62 -0.22
N GLY A 85 3.42 -13.00 0.91
CA GLY A 85 4.72 -13.16 1.55
C GLY A 85 5.76 -12.16 1.03
N THR A 86 6.96 -12.66 0.77
CA THR A 86 8.11 -11.80 0.45
C THR A 86 7.99 -11.18 -0.93
N PHE A 87 8.39 -9.91 -1.06
CA PHE A 87 8.37 -9.15 -2.31
C PHE A 87 9.70 -8.42 -2.47
N VAL A 88 10.76 -9.15 -2.85
CA VAL A 88 12.10 -8.57 -3.08
C VAL A 88 12.30 -8.22 -4.55
N ILE A 89 11.86 -9.09 -5.46
CA ILE A 89 11.95 -8.88 -6.91
C ILE A 89 10.70 -8.13 -7.35
N GLY A 90 10.86 -7.00 -8.02
CA GLY A 90 9.77 -6.14 -8.49
C GLY A 90 10.24 -5.23 -9.61
N GLY A 91 9.36 -4.39 -10.14
CA GLY A 91 9.64 -3.58 -11.32
C GLY A 91 9.72 -4.44 -12.59
N PRO A 92 10.47 -4.00 -13.62
CA PRO A 92 10.51 -4.69 -14.93
C PRO A 92 11.00 -6.13 -14.90
N ASP A 93 11.78 -6.51 -13.88
CA ASP A 93 12.23 -7.90 -13.67
C ASP A 93 11.08 -8.84 -13.24
N GLY A 94 10.04 -8.28 -12.60
CA GLY A 94 8.87 -9.02 -12.13
C GLY A 94 7.65 -8.94 -13.03
N ASP A 95 7.49 -7.87 -13.83
CA ASP A 95 6.34 -7.66 -14.72
C ASP A 95 6.68 -6.65 -15.83
N ALA A 96 6.28 -6.94 -17.08
CA ALA A 96 6.54 -6.07 -18.21
C ALA A 96 5.65 -4.81 -18.17
N GLY A 97 6.27 -3.63 -18.22
CA GLY A 97 5.57 -2.35 -18.26
C GLY A 97 5.21 -1.93 -19.69
N LEU A 98 3.96 -1.50 -19.90
CA LEU A 98 3.51 -0.87 -21.15
C LEU A 98 2.74 0.43 -20.85
N THR A 99 2.95 1.44 -21.69
CA THR A 99 2.23 2.72 -21.63
C THR A 99 0.71 2.51 -21.71
N GLY A 100 -0.06 3.29 -20.94
CA GLY A 100 -1.52 3.26 -21.00
C GLY A 100 -2.17 2.02 -20.36
N ARG A 101 -1.46 1.28 -19.50
CA ARG A 101 -2.01 0.08 -18.82
C ARG A 101 -2.46 0.32 -17.38
N LYS A 102 -2.68 1.59 -16.99
CA LYS A 102 -3.15 2.02 -15.68
C LYS A 102 -4.23 3.12 -15.74
N ILE A 103 -4.97 3.21 -16.85
CA ILE A 103 -5.93 4.31 -17.13
C ILE A 103 -7.00 4.55 -16.06
N ILE A 104 -7.45 3.52 -15.34
CA ILE A 104 -8.43 3.68 -14.25
C ILE A 104 -7.76 4.26 -12.99
N VAL A 105 -6.53 3.83 -12.71
CA VAL A 105 -5.70 4.42 -11.65
C VAL A 105 -5.38 5.89 -11.95
N ASP A 106 -5.21 6.23 -13.23
CA ASP A 106 -4.94 7.60 -13.70
C ASP A 106 -6.17 8.52 -13.61
N THR A 107 -7.37 7.97 -13.39
CA THR A 107 -8.62 8.73 -13.39
C THR A 107 -9.34 8.66 -12.05
N TYR A 108 -10.44 7.92 -11.93
CA TYR A 108 -11.34 7.99 -10.77
C TYR A 108 -11.30 6.76 -9.87
N GLY A 109 -10.32 5.87 -10.09
CA GLY A 109 -10.16 4.63 -9.32
C GLY A 109 -11.27 3.63 -9.58
#